data_AF-A0A6F8ZQS6-F1
#
_entry.id   AF-A0A6F8ZQS6-F1
#
_cell.length_a   1.000
_cell.length_b   1.000
_cell.length_c   1.000
_cell.angle_alpha   90.00
_cell.angle_beta   90.00
_cell.angle_gamma   90.00
#
_symmetry.space_group_name_H-M   'P 1'
#
loop_
_entity.id
_entity.type
_entity.pdbx_description
1 polymer ?
#
loop_
_entity_poly.entity_id
_entity_poly.type
_entity_poly.pdbx_seq_one_letter_code
_entity_poly.pdbx_strand_id
1 'polypeptide(L)'
;MIGNIALQRSGTMIGNIALQRSGTMIGNIALQRSGTMIGNIALQRSGTMIGNIALQRSGTMIGNIALQRSGTMIGNIALQRSGTMIGNIVLQRSGTMIGNVALQRSGTMIGNIVLQRSGTMIGNIALQRSGTMIGNIVQQRSGTMIGNIALQRSGTMIGNIVLQRSGTMIGNIALQRSGTMIGSIALQRSGTMIANIVL
;
A
#
# COMPACT_ATOMS: atom_id res chain seq x y z
N MET A 1 15.84 29.01 -22.13
CA MET A 1 17.26 29.29 -21.83
C MET A 1 18.00 27.98 -21.66
N ILE A 2 19.21 27.86 -22.19
CA ILE A 2 20.05 26.65 -22.08
C ILE A 2 21.31 27.01 -21.29
N GLY A 3 21.70 26.20 -20.31
CA GLY A 3 22.96 26.38 -19.58
C GLY A 3 22.93 25.98 -18.11
N ASN A 4 24.00 26.30 -17.40
CA ASN A 4 24.13 26.07 -15.95
C ASN A 4 23.94 27.39 -15.20
N ILE A 5 22.97 27.45 -14.27
CA ILE A 5 22.61 28.69 -13.57
C ILE A 5 22.46 28.44 -12.07
N ALA A 6 22.80 29.42 -11.23
CA ALA A 6 22.62 29.31 -9.79
C ALA A 6 21.14 29.45 -9.39
N LEU A 7 20.44 30.48 -9.90
CA LEU A 7 19.09 30.84 -9.46
C LEU A 7 18.17 31.20 -10.63
N GLN A 8 16.94 30.66 -10.62
CA GLN A 8 15.86 31.10 -11.50
C GLN A 8 14.57 31.31 -10.73
N ARG A 9 13.99 32.51 -10.84
CA ARG A 9 12.72 32.84 -10.20
C ARG A 9 11.52 32.23 -10.94
N SER A 10 11.51 32.32 -12.27
CA SER A 10 10.42 31.86 -13.13
C SER A 10 10.92 31.60 -14.56
N GLY A 11 10.25 30.70 -15.28
CA GLY A 11 10.45 30.48 -16.72
C GLY A 11 10.81 29.05 -17.10
N THR A 12 11.22 28.86 -18.35
CA THR A 12 11.56 27.56 -18.93
C THR A 12 13.07 27.45 -19.18
N MET A 13 13.68 26.37 -18.69
CA MET A 13 15.13 26.13 -18.79
C MET A 13 15.45 24.69 -19.17
N ILE A 14 16.55 24.51 -19.91
CA ILE A 14 17.21 23.22 -20.14
C ILE A 14 18.64 23.31 -19.61
N GLY A 15 19.06 22.38 -18.75
CA GLY A 15 20.41 22.36 -18.18
C GLY A 15 20.43 22.07 -16.67
N ASN A 16 21.48 22.54 -15.97
CA ASN A 16 21.61 22.33 -14.54
C ASN A 16 21.31 23.62 -13.76
N ILE A 17 20.58 23.51 -12.64
CA ILE A 17 20.32 24.65 -11.76
C ILE A 17 20.47 24.30 -10.28
N ALA A 18 20.94 25.23 -9.46
CA ALA A 18 20.89 25.01 -8.01
C ALA A 18 19.48 25.24 -7.46
N LEU A 19 18.84 26.38 -7.79
CA LEU A 19 17.56 26.77 -7.19
C LEU A 19 16.56 27.32 -8.22
N GLN A 20 15.37 26.70 -8.30
CA GLN A 20 14.23 27.22 -9.07
C GLN A 20 12.99 27.45 -8.19
N ARG A 21 12.43 28.67 -8.22
CA ARG A 21 11.22 28.97 -7.45
C ARG A 21 9.94 28.48 -8.15
N SER A 22 9.85 28.69 -9.46
CA SER A 22 8.70 28.31 -10.28
C SER A 22 9.13 28.11 -11.73
N GLY A 23 8.46 27.24 -12.48
CA GLY A 23 8.67 27.13 -13.93
C GLY A 23 8.71 25.70 -14.45
N THR A 24 9.16 25.56 -15.69
CA THR A 24 9.33 24.27 -16.37
C THR A 24 10.81 23.99 -16.59
N MET A 25 11.28 22.78 -16.31
CA MET A 25 12.69 22.43 -16.44
C MET A 25 12.91 21.05 -17.04
N ILE A 26 13.95 20.95 -17.88
CA ILE A 26 14.54 19.68 -18.32
C ILE A 26 16.01 19.67 -17.88
N GLY A 27 16.42 18.68 -17.09
CA GLY A 27 17.81 18.53 -16.63
C GLY A 27 17.93 18.22 -15.14
N ASN A 28 19.01 18.70 -14.50
CA ASN A 28 19.26 18.44 -13.08
C ASN A 28 19.05 19.68 -12.22
N ILE A 29 18.46 19.51 -11.03
CA ILE A 29 18.22 20.60 -10.08
C ILE A 29 18.49 20.18 -8.64
N ALA A 30 19.08 21.05 -7.83
CA ALA A 30 19.17 20.77 -6.40
C ALA A 30 17.81 21.00 -5.71
N LEU A 31 17.18 22.17 -5.90
CA LEU A 31 15.95 22.52 -5.20
C LEU A 31 14.90 23.23 -6.09
N GLN A 32 13.70 22.64 -6.19
CA GLN A 32 12.55 23.26 -6.85
C GLN A 32 11.40 23.51 -5.86
N ARG A 33 10.92 24.75 -5.80
CA ARG A 33 9.79 25.09 -4.92
C ARG A 33 8.44 24.69 -5.53
N SER A 34 8.25 24.95 -6.81
CA SER A 34 7.02 24.64 -7.56
C SER A 34 7.34 24.52 -9.05
N GLY A 35 6.59 23.71 -9.81
CA GLY A 35 6.72 23.67 -11.26
C GLY A 35 6.56 22.29 -11.88
N THR A 36 6.93 22.20 -13.16
CA THR A 36 6.94 20.95 -13.94
C THR A 36 8.38 20.59 -14.27
N MET A 37 8.75 19.32 -14.12
CA MET A 37 10.13 18.89 -14.28
C MET A 37 10.28 17.56 -15.00
N ILE A 38 11.30 17.47 -15.85
CA ILE A 38 11.81 16.22 -16.42
C ILE A 38 13.30 16.12 -16.09
N GLY A 39 13.72 15.05 -15.40
CA GLY A 39 15.14 14.80 -15.09
C GLY A 39 15.38 14.42 -13.63
N ASN A 40 16.51 14.84 -13.06
CA ASN A 40 16.88 14.51 -11.68
C ASN A 40 16.78 15.71 -10.74
N ILE A 41 16.27 15.48 -9.54
CA ILE A 41 16.15 16.52 -8.51
C ILE A 41 16.49 16.01 -7.12
N ALA A 42 17.19 16.82 -6.31
CA ALA A 42 17.36 16.46 -4.91
C ALA A 42 16.07 16.72 -4.12
N LEU A 43 15.49 17.92 -4.21
CA LEU A 43 14.31 18.29 -3.42
C LEU A 43 13.24 19.08 -4.19
N GLN A 44 12.01 18.56 -4.24
CA GLN A 44 10.84 19.26 -4.76
C GLN A 44 9.80 19.51 -3.66
N ARG A 45 9.39 20.77 -3.48
CA ARG A 45 8.34 21.10 -2.50
C ARG A 45 6.94 20.81 -3.05
N SER A 46 6.62 21.27 -4.25
CA SER A 46 5.36 20.96 -4.95
C SER A 46 5.58 20.90 -6.46
N GLY A 47 4.71 20.20 -7.20
CA GLY A 47 4.75 20.22 -8.66
C GLY A 47 4.46 18.89 -9.32
N THR A 48 4.69 18.84 -10.63
CA THR A 48 4.60 17.63 -11.45
C THR A 48 6.00 17.23 -11.90
N MET A 49 6.31 15.94 -11.83
CA MET A 49 7.65 15.44 -12.13
C MET A 49 7.65 14.15 -12.93
N ILE A 50 8.61 14.05 -13.86
CA ILE A 50 9.01 12.81 -14.51
C ILE A 50 10.53 12.62 -14.30
N GLY A 51 10.95 11.49 -13.74
CA GLY A 51 12.36 11.15 -13.56
C GLY A 51 12.70 10.66 -12.16
N ASN A 52 13.90 11.02 -11.66
CA ASN A 52 14.38 10.58 -10.36
C ASN A 52 14.41 11.74 -9.35
N ILE A 53 13.98 11.46 -8.11
CA ILE A 53 14.03 12.44 -7.03
C ILE A 53 14.45 11.84 -5.69
N ALA A 54 15.23 12.58 -4.90
CA ALA A 54 15.47 12.14 -3.53
C ALA A 54 14.23 12.42 -2.64
N LEU A 55 13.71 13.65 -2.64
CA LEU A 55 12.62 14.06 -1.74
C LEU A 55 11.53 14.92 -2.40
N GLN A 56 10.28 14.46 -2.36
CA GLN A 56 9.09 15.25 -2.74
C GLN A 56 8.17 15.49 -1.54
N ARG A 57 7.83 16.74 -1.26
CA ARG A 57 6.87 17.07 -0.20
C ARG A 57 5.41 16.93 -0.67
N SER A 58 5.08 17.39 -1.87
CA SER A 58 3.74 17.30 -2.43
C SER A 58 3.80 17.28 -3.95
N GLY A 59 2.81 16.71 -4.64
CA GLY A 59 2.72 16.79 -6.09
C GLY A 59 2.35 15.48 -6.79
N THR A 60 2.51 15.48 -8.10
CA THR A 60 2.31 14.31 -8.97
C THR A 60 3.66 13.86 -9.51
N MET A 61 3.90 12.55 -9.53
CA MET A 61 5.18 12.00 -9.96
C MET A 61 5.04 10.76 -10.83
N ILE A 62 5.91 10.67 -11.84
CA ILE A 62 6.19 9.46 -12.60
C ILE A 62 7.69 9.17 -12.52
N GLY A 63 8.09 7.98 -12.06
CA GLY A 63 9.49 7.56 -12.01
C GLY A 63 9.93 6.99 -10.66
N ASN A 64 11.16 7.27 -10.25
CA ASN A 64 11.73 6.73 -9.01
C ASN A 64 11.93 7.83 -7.96
N ILE A 65 11.62 7.50 -6.70
CA ILE A 65 11.79 8.42 -5.58
C ILE A 65 12.24 7.72 -4.30
N ALA A 66 13.09 8.37 -3.51
CA ALA A 66 13.39 7.85 -2.19
C ALA A 66 12.25 8.16 -1.19
N LEU A 67 11.82 9.42 -1.09
CA LEU A 67 10.83 9.86 -0.10
C LEU A 67 9.73 10.77 -0.67
N GLN A 68 8.46 10.38 -0.49
CA GLN A 68 7.30 11.23 -0.75
C GLN A 68 6.47 11.48 0.52
N ARG A 69 6.21 12.74 0.85
CA ARG A 69 5.38 13.08 2.01
C ARG A 69 3.88 12.99 1.70
N SER A 70 3.46 13.53 0.57
CA SER A 70 2.07 13.54 0.09
C SER A 70 2.06 13.60 -1.43
N GLY A 71 1.01 13.09 -2.09
CA GLY A 71 0.84 13.25 -3.54
C GLY A 71 0.31 12.01 -4.26
N THR A 72 0.36 12.09 -5.58
CA THR A 72 0.03 10.98 -6.50
C THR A 72 1.32 10.48 -7.14
N MET A 73 1.48 9.17 -7.25
CA MET A 73 2.69 8.57 -7.81
C MET A 73 2.41 7.40 -8.74
N ILE A 74 3.20 7.32 -9.80
CA ILE A 74 3.34 6.14 -10.66
C ILE A 74 4.84 5.76 -10.71
N GLY A 75 5.20 4.55 -10.30
CA GLY A 75 6.58 4.05 -10.37
C GLY A 75 7.06 3.39 -9.08
N ASN A 76 8.33 3.61 -8.72
CA ASN A 76 8.95 2.97 -7.55
C ASN A 76 9.30 3.99 -6.46
N ILE A 77 9.00 3.64 -5.21
CA ILE A 77 9.39 4.47 -4.05
C ILE A 77 9.91 3.65 -2.88
N ALA A 78 10.86 4.20 -2.12
CA ALA A 78 11.23 3.59 -0.84
C ALA A 78 10.20 3.91 0.25
N LEU A 79 9.84 5.18 0.46
CA LEU A 79 8.94 5.59 1.54
C LEU A 79 7.89 6.62 1.12
N GLN A 80 6.60 6.29 1.36
CA GLN A 80 5.47 7.21 1.19
C GLN A 80 4.75 7.41 2.53
N ARG A 81 4.63 8.66 2.96
CA ARG A 81 3.88 8.99 4.18
C ARG A 81 2.36 9.00 3.93
N SER A 82 1.91 9.64 2.87
CA SER A 82 0.49 9.74 2.50
C SER A 82 0.36 9.90 0.98
N GLY A 83 -0.76 9.48 0.41
CA GLY A 83 -1.04 9.72 -1.00
C GLY A 83 -1.71 8.55 -1.71
N THR A 84 -1.74 8.65 -3.03
CA THR A 84 -2.19 7.60 -3.95
C THR A 84 -0.99 7.09 -4.73
N MET A 85 -0.95 5.79 -4.99
CA MET A 85 0.19 5.16 -5.67
C MET A 85 -0.22 4.04 -6.61
N ILE A 86 0.46 3.98 -7.76
CA ILE A 86 0.48 2.84 -8.65
C ILE A 86 1.94 2.41 -8.83
N GLY A 87 2.28 1.16 -8.47
CA GLY A 87 3.62 0.61 -8.64
C GLY A 87 4.16 -0.13 -7.41
N ASN A 88 5.45 0.02 -7.13
CA ASN A 88 6.11 -0.70 -6.05
C ASN A 88 6.58 0.23 -4.93
N ILE A 89 6.34 -0.17 -3.68
CA ILE A 89 6.83 0.54 -2.50
C ILE A 89 7.39 -0.40 -1.44
N VAL A 90 8.42 0.06 -0.73
CA VAL A 90 8.88 -0.62 0.49
C VAL A 90 7.97 -0.28 1.66
N LEU A 91 7.78 1.01 1.98
CA LEU A 91 7.02 1.45 3.15
C LEU A 91 5.94 2.50 2.83
N GLN A 92 4.67 2.14 3.06
CA GLN A 92 3.54 3.09 3.05
C GLN A 92 2.95 3.29 4.44
N ARG A 93 2.89 4.54 4.92
CA ARG A 93 2.26 4.84 6.21
C ARG A 93 0.74 4.92 6.11
N SER A 94 0.22 5.65 5.12
CA SER A 94 -1.21 5.84 4.86
C SER A 94 -1.43 6.07 3.37
N GLY A 95 -2.58 5.67 2.83
CA GLY A 95 -2.95 6.03 1.47
C GLY A 95 -3.78 4.97 0.75
N THR A 96 -3.95 5.18 -0.55
CA THR A 96 -4.50 4.18 -1.47
C THR A 96 -3.38 3.66 -2.35
N MET A 97 -3.43 2.36 -2.66
CA MET A 97 -2.41 1.75 -3.50
C MET A 97 -2.93 0.69 -4.46
N ILE A 98 -2.35 0.67 -5.65
CA ILE A 98 -2.40 -0.44 -6.60
C ILE A 98 -0.97 -0.92 -6.88
N GLY A 99 -0.66 -2.19 -6.57
CA GLY A 99 0.66 -2.79 -6.85
C GLY A 99 1.23 -3.61 -5.69
N ASN A 100 2.55 -3.53 -5.48
CA ASN A 100 3.26 -4.36 -4.51
C ASN A 100 3.84 -3.54 -3.34
N VAL A 101 3.65 -4.04 -2.11
CA VAL A 101 4.12 -3.38 -0.88
C VAL A 101 4.80 -4.33 0.08
N ALA A 102 5.96 -3.96 0.62
CA ALA A 102 6.50 -4.71 1.75
C ALA A 102 5.71 -4.42 3.05
N LEU A 103 5.57 -3.15 3.43
CA LEU A 103 4.87 -2.75 4.65
C LEU A 103 3.83 -1.64 4.43
N GLN A 104 2.58 -1.88 4.83
CA GLN A 104 1.55 -0.85 4.93
C GLN A 104 1.02 -0.72 6.37
N ARG A 105 1.08 0.50 6.92
CA ARG A 105 0.52 0.75 8.27
C ARG A 105 -1.00 0.95 8.23
N SER A 106 -1.51 1.74 7.29
CA SER A 106 -2.94 2.02 7.16
C SER A 106 -3.27 2.32 5.70
N GLY A 107 -4.49 2.02 5.25
CA GLY A 107 -4.93 2.43 3.92
C GLY A 107 -5.82 1.43 3.22
N THR A 108 -6.03 1.67 1.93
CA THR A 108 -6.69 0.75 1.00
C THR A 108 -5.66 0.22 0.02
N MET A 109 -5.75 -1.06 -0.34
CA MET A 109 -4.81 -1.68 -1.26
C MET A 109 -5.47 -2.66 -2.21
N ILE A 110 -5.01 -2.64 -3.46
CA ILE A 110 -5.24 -3.68 -4.46
C ILE A 110 -3.88 -4.23 -4.90
N GLY A 111 -3.62 -5.53 -4.71
CA GLY A 111 -2.38 -6.18 -5.14
C GLY A 111 -1.76 -7.09 -4.09
N ASN A 112 -0.43 -7.08 -3.98
CA ASN A 112 0.31 -7.97 -3.08
C ASN A 112 0.99 -7.19 -1.95
N ILE A 113 0.94 -7.73 -0.74
CA ILE A 113 1.64 -7.16 0.41
C ILE A 113 2.25 -8.21 1.33
N VAL A 114 3.38 -7.88 1.96
CA VAL A 114 3.92 -8.75 3.01
C VAL A 114 3.20 -8.52 4.33
N LEU A 115 3.15 -7.27 4.83
CA LEU A 115 2.57 -6.96 6.14
C LEU A 115 1.68 -5.71 6.12
N GLN A 116 0.41 -5.90 6.51
CA GLN A 116 -0.55 -4.81 6.70
C GLN A 116 -1.00 -4.72 8.17
N ARG A 117 -0.86 -3.53 8.78
CA ARG A 117 -1.29 -3.32 10.17
C ARG A 117 -2.79 -3.08 10.30
N SER A 118 -3.35 -2.23 9.44
CA SER A 118 -4.77 -1.87 9.41
C SER A 118 -5.19 -1.47 8.00
N GLY A 119 -6.42 -1.73 7.60
CA GLY A 119 -6.92 -1.23 6.31
C GLY A 119 -7.93 -2.14 5.63
N THR A 120 -8.21 -1.80 4.37
CA THR A 120 -8.97 -2.65 3.45
C THR A 120 -8.04 -3.18 2.38
N MET A 121 -8.29 -4.41 1.93
CA MET A 121 -7.42 -5.07 0.95
C MET A 121 -8.19 -5.94 -0.02
N ILE A 122 -7.75 -5.91 -1.28
CA ILE A 122 -8.10 -6.88 -2.31
C ILE A 122 -6.79 -7.48 -2.85
N GLY A 123 -6.60 -8.79 -2.74
CA GLY A 123 -5.43 -9.49 -3.29
C GLY A 123 -4.78 -10.47 -2.31
N ASN A 124 -3.45 -10.53 -2.32
CA ASN A 124 -2.69 -11.50 -1.52
C ASN A 124 -1.86 -10.82 -0.43
N ILE A 125 -1.85 -11.42 0.76
CA ILE A 125 -1.04 -10.94 1.88
C ILE A 125 -0.42 -12.06 2.72
N ALA A 126 0.77 -11.86 3.25
CA ALA A 126 1.30 -12.79 4.26
C ALA A 126 0.64 -12.54 5.62
N LEU A 127 0.71 -11.31 6.15
CA LEU A 127 0.27 -11.00 7.51
C LEU A 127 -0.64 -9.76 7.57
N GLN A 128 -1.84 -9.91 8.14
CA GLN A 128 -2.74 -8.80 8.46
C GLN A 128 -3.06 -8.75 9.95
N ARG A 129 -2.82 -7.60 10.59
CA ARG A 129 -3.17 -7.42 12.01
C ARG A 129 -4.66 -7.12 12.22
N SER A 130 -5.21 -6.19 11.44
CA SER A 130 -6.62 -5.78 11.54
C SER A 130 -7.10 -5.29 10.18
N GLY A 131 -8.39 -5.45 9.86
CA GLY A 131 -8.96 -4.86 8.65
C GLY A 131 -10.04 -5.69 8.00
N THR A 132 -10.39 -5.29 6.78
CA THR A 132 -11.26 -6.06 5.88
C THR A 132 -10.43 -6.57 4.72
N MET A 133 -10.76 -7.77 4.23
CA MET A 133 -9.99 -8.40 3.16
C MET A 133 -10.86 -9.21 2.21
N ILE A 134 -10.52 -9.13 0.93
CA ILE A 134 -10.97 -10.05 -0.11
C ILE A 134 -9.74 -10.68 -0.77
N GLY A 135 -9.60 -11.99 -0.74
CA GLY A 135 -8.51 -12.72 -1.39
C GLY A 135 -7.84 -13.77 -0.51
N ASN A 136 -6.52 -13.92 -0.63
CA ASN A 136 -5.77 -14.95 0.08
C ASN A 136 -4.83 -14.37 1.14
N ILE A 137 -4.75 -15.02 2.29
CA ILE A 137 -3.84 -14.62 3.35
C ILE A 137 -3.22 -15.80 4.09
N VAL A 138 -2.00 -15.64 4.59
CA VAL A 138 -1.41 -16.65 5.48
C VAL A 138 -1.94 -16.50 6.92
N GLN A 139 -1.85 -15.30 7.51
CA GLN A 139 -2.29 -15.07 8.88
C GLN A 139 -3.05 -13.76 9.09
N GLN A 140 -4.23 -13.84 9.73
CA GLN A 140 -5.02 -12.70 10.16
C GLN A 140 -5.22 -12.71 11.67
N ARG A 141 -4.88 -11.61 12.35
CA ARG A 141 -5.12 -11.50 13.79
C ARG A 141 -6.56 -11.13 14.13
N SER A 142 -7.12 -10.15 13.43
CA SER A 142 -8.50 -9.67 13.62
C SER A 142 -9.05 -9.11 12.31
N GLY A 143 -10.35 -9.20 12.07
CA GLY A 143 -10.95 -8.55 10.91
C GLY A 143 -12.13 -9.30 10.32
N THR A 144 -12.56 -8.81 9.16
CA THR A 144 -13.52 -9.50 8.29
C THR A 144 -12.80 -9.98 7.04
N MET A 145 -13.19 -11.15 6.54
CA MET A 145 -12.53 -11.76 5.39
C MET A 145 -13.50 -12.49 4.48
N ILE A 146 -13.26 -12.35 3.18
CA ILE A 146 -13.83 -13.21 2.14
C ILE A 146 -12.67 -13.85 1.36
N GLY A 147 -12.60 -15.18 1.32
CA GLY A 147 -11.59 -15.91 0.56
C GLY A 147 -10.92 -17.03 1.35
N ASN A 148 -9.59 -17.21 1.18
CA ASN A 148 -8.85 -18.31 1.77
C ASN A 148 -7.81 -17.83 2.79
N ILE A 149 -7.70 -18.54 3.91
CA ILE A 149 -6.69 -18.26 4.93
C ILE A 149 -6.10 -19.52 5.59
N ALA A 150 -4.82 -19.49 5.94
CA ALA A 150 -4.28 -20.56 6.78
C ALA A 150 -4.70 -20.37 8.26
N LEU A 151 -4.43 -19.21 8.85
CA LEU A 151 -4.63 -18.97 10.28
C LEU A 151 -5.41 -17.69 10.59
N GLN A 152 -6.57 -17.81 11.26
CA GLN A 152 -7.31 -16.66 11.80
C GLN A 152 -7.43 -16.73 13.33
N ARG A 153 -6.99 -15.66 14.02
CA ARG A 153 -7.10 -15.61 15.49
C ARG A 153 -8.49 -15.16 15.95
N SER A 154 -9.06 -14.15 15.33
CA SER A 154 -10.40 -13.62 15.64
C SER A 154 -10.99 -12.96 14.41
N GLY A 155 -12.32 -13.00 14.24
CA GLY A 155 -12.96 -12.26 13.16
C GLY A 155 -14.21 -12.91 12.61
N THR A 156 -14.70 -12.35 11.52
CA THR A 156 -15.74 -12.94 10.69
C THR A 156 -15.13 -13.43 9.38
N MET A 157 -15.62 -14.55 8.86
CA MET A 157 -15.06 -15.17 7.66
C MET A 157 -16.14 -15.77 6.77
N ILE A 158 -15.96 -15.58 5.47
CA ILE A 158 -16.67 -16.32 4.42
C ILE A 158 -15.61 -16.98 3.51
N GLY A 159 -15.61 -18.31 3.40
CA GLY A 159 -14.70 -19.05 2.54
C GLY A 159 -14.02 -20.24 3.22
N ASN A 160 -12.74 -20.46 2.94
CA ASN A 160 -12.00 -21.64 3.43
C ASN A 160 -10.89 -21.23 4.40
N ILE A 161 -10.73 -22.02 5.47
CA ILE A 161 -9.68 -21.81 6.47
C ILE A 161 -9.11 -23.11 7.01
N VAL A 162 -7.82 -23.11 7.35
CA VAL A 162 -7.22 -24.26 8.06
C VAL A 162 -7.53 -24.20 9.54
N LEU A 163 -7.21 -23.08 10.23
CA LEU A 163 -7.40 -22.96 11.67
C LEU A 163 -7.97 -21.61 12.11
N GLN A 164 -9.06 -21.65 12.87
CA GLN A 164 -9.68 -20.49 13.50
C GLN A 164 -9.73 -20.62 15.02
N ARG A 165 -9.19 -19.62 15.73
CA ARG A 165 -9.19 -19.63 17.20
C ARG A 165 -10.52 -19.14 17.79
N SER A 166 -11.11 -18.10 17.23
CA SER A 166 -12.38 -17.51 17.66
C SER A 166 -13.04 -16.79 16.50
N GLY A 167 -14.36 -16.75 16.40
CA GLY A 167 -15.03 -15.94 15.39
C GLY A 167 -16.34 -16.52 14.87
N THR A 168 -16.86 -15.88 13.84
CA THR A 168 -17.97 -16.41 13.03
C THR A 168 -17.45 -16.86 11.68
N MET A 169 -18.04 -17.93 11.15
CA MET A 169 -17.60 -18.56 9.93
C MET A 169 -18.76 -19.01 9.07
N ILE A 170 -18.64 -18.77 7.76
CA ILE A 170 -19.46 -19.38 6.73
C ILE A 170 -18.54 -20.06 5.71
N GLY A 171 -18.62 -21.38 5.56
CA GLY A 171 -17.80 -22.15 4.61
C GLY A 171 -17.13 -23.37 5.23
N ASN A 172 -15.89 -23.65 4.82
CA ASN A 172 -15.17 -24.87 5.21
C ASN A 172 -14.00 -24.57 6.14
N ILE A 173 -13.85 -25.38 7.19
CA ILE A 173 -12.71 -25.29 8.11
C ILE A 173 -12.19 -26.64 8.58
N ALA A 174 -10.87 -26.79 8.70
CA ALA A 174 -10.32 -27.98 9.34
C ALA A 174 -10.52 -27.93 10.87
N LEU A 175 -10.04 -26.88 11.54
CA LEU A 175 -10.04 -26.79 13.01
C LEU A 175 -10.62 -25.47 13.54
N GLN A 176 -11.66 -25.53 14.38
CA GLN A 176 -12.20 -24.38 15.11
C GLN A 176 -12.10 -24.56 16.64
N ARG A 177 -11.46 -23.62 17.33
CA ARG A 177 -11.34 -23.68 18.80
C ARG A 177 -12.59 -23.15 19.52
N SER A 178 -13.17 -22.05 19.04
CA SER A 178 -14.37 -21.43 19.60
C SER A 178 -15.07 -20.61 18.53
N GLY A 179 -16.39 -20.49 18.55
CA GLY A 179 -17.09 -19.60 17.61
C GLY A 179 -18.45 -20.11 17.14
N THR A 180 -18.96 -19.45 16.11
CA THR A 180 -20.17 -19.87 15.40
C THR A 180 -19.80 -20.27 13.98
N MET A 181 -20.39 -21.35 13.49
CA MET A 181 -20.14 -21.84 12.15
C MET A 181 -21.43 -22.18 11.41
N ILE A 182 -21.43 -21.84 10.12
CA ILE A 182 -22.35 -22.35 9.11
C ILE A 182 -21.52 -23.01 8.00
N GLY A 183 -21.65 -24.33 7.82
CA GLY A 183 -20.90 -25.06 6.77
C GLY A 183 -20.29 -26.38 7.26
N SER A 184 -19.07 -26.69 6.82
CA SER A 184 -18.41 -27.97 7.08
C SER A 184 -17.16 -27.82 7.94
N ILE A 185 -16.98 -28.72 8.91
CA ILE A 185 -15.82 -28.75 9.81
C ILE A 185 -15.35 -30.16 10.12
N ALA A 186 -14.03 -30.34 10.19
CA ALA A 186 -13.44 -31.60 10.64
C ALA A 186 -13.40 -31.71 12.18
N LEU A 187 -12.99 -30.65 12.92
CA LEU A 187 -12.96 -30.69 14.39
C LEU A 187 -13.24 -29.35 15.06
N GLN A 188 -14.27 -29.32 15.91
CA GLN A 188 -14.65 -28.18 16.74
C GLN A 188 -14.44 -28.46 18.23
N ARG A 189 -13.78 -27.55 18.95
CA ARG A 189 -13.58 -27.68 20.40
C ARG A 189 -14.73 -27.10 21.23
N SER A 190 -15.23 -25.93 20.86
CA SER A 190 -16.40 -25.31 21.50
C SER A 190 -17.12 -24.36 20.55
N GLY A 191 -18.40 -24.08 20.81
CA GLY A 191 -19.18 -23.10 20.06
C GLY A 191 -20.48 -23.64 19.49
N THR A 192 -21.08 -22.88 18.59
CA THR A 192 -22.33 -23.24 17.91
C THR A 192 -22.05 -23.68 16.48
N MET A 193 -22.64 -24.80 16.08
CA MET A 193 -22.51 -25.36 14.74
C MET A 193 -23.88 -25.43 14.09
N ILE A 194 -23.98 -24.93 12.87
CA ILE A 194 -25.12 -25.08 11.98
C ILE A 194 -24.58 -25.78 10.72
N ALA A 195 -24.58 -27.11 10.70
CA ALA A 195 -23.89 -27.90 9.69
C ALA A 195 -24.67 -29.16 9.26
N ASN A 196 -24.38 -29.63 8.04
CA ASN A 196 -24.45 -31.05 7.70
C ASN A 196 -23.08 -31.65 8.03
N ILE A 197 -23.03 -32.58 8.99
CA ILE A 197 -21.80 -33.30 9.34
C ILE A 197 -21.57 -34.35 8.25
N VAL A 198 -20.48 -34.21 7.47
CA VAL A 198 -19.95 -35.32 6.67
C VAL A 198 -19.01 -36.10 7.59
N LEU A 199 -19.43 -37.29 8.00
CA LEU A 199 -18.63 -38.26 8.74
C LEU A 199 -17.54 -38.86 7.85
#